data_AF-A0A8H5VMK7-F1
#
_entry.id   AF-A0A8H5VMK7-F1
#
_cell.length_a   1.000
_cell.length_b   1.000
_cell.length_c   1.000
_cell.angle_alpha   90.00
_cell.angle_beta   90.00
_cell.angle_gamma   90.00
#
_symmetry.space_group_name_H-M   'P 1'
#
loop_
_entity.id
_entity.type
_entity.pdbx_description
1 polymer ?
#
loop_
_entity_poly.entity_id
_entity_poly.type
_entity_poly.pdbx_seq_one_letter_code
_entity_poly.pdbx_strand_id
1 'polypeptide(L)'
;MSDQGLCSVRMAAAAHMQGNKSDEESIDGSSDEEAPQPGEVRMGKFGTSKGARIYTTGLATCIRVAVTGRYPNGGFNGDDRFLAHIAESKHKAALQGLIDALERAKGNGLQVLEVVVVILADGDSPDSEQDEFNSEVINKISVEANKRINYAAE
;
A
#
# COMPACT_ATOMS: atom_id res chain seq x y z
N MET A 1 24.61 -12.91 18.80
CA MET A 1 23.86 -13.14 17.55
C MET A 1 22.94 -11.94 17.40
N SER A 2 23.19 -11.09 16.42
CA SER A 2 22.54 -9.78 16.31
C SER A 2 21.08 -9.93 15.89
N ASP A 3 20.16 -9.51 16.75
CA ASP A 3 18.75 -9.31 16.43
C ASP A 3 18.63 -8.27 15.31
N GLN A 4 18.59 -8.73 14.05
CA GLN A 4 18.41 -7.84 12.91
C GLN A 4 16.92 -7.57 12.70
N GLY A 5 16.54 -6.37 13.13
CA GLY A 5 15.65 -5.47 12.37
C GLY A 5 14.17 -5.77 12.48
N LEU A 6 13.52 -5.24 13.51
CA LEU A 6 12.08 -4.96 13.45
C LEU A 6 11.80 -4.06 12.22
N CYS A 7 10.88 -4.48 11.36
CA CYS A 7 10.38 -3.63 10.28
C CYS A 7 9.72 -2.39 10.91
N SER A 8 10.16 -1.18 10.54
CA SER A 8 9.47 0.03 11.01
C SER A 8 8.21 0.23 10.17
N VAL A 9 7.05 -0.01 10.77
CA VAL A 9 5.76 0.38 10.20
C VAL A 9 5.52 1.84 10.57
N ARG A 10 5.42 2.72 9.57
CA ARG A 10 5.12 4.14 9.76
C ARG A 10 3.71 4.45 9.30
N MET A 11 2.97 5.13 10.17
CA MET A 11 1.64 5.65 9.87
C MET A 11 1.75 7.12 9.48
N ALA A 12 1.11 7.51 8.39
CA ALA A 12 0.92 8.91 8.03
C ALA A 12 -0.58 9.20 7.84
N ALA A 13 -1.05 10.27 8.47
CA ALA A 13 -2.40 10.80 8.26
C ALA A 13 -2.34 11.88 7.17
N ALA A 14 -3.22 11.79 6.17
CA ALA A 14 -3.45 12.88 5.23
C ALA A 14 -4.68 13.69 5.71
N ALA A 15 -4.49 14.98 5.97
CA ALA A 15 -5.60 15.89 6.27
C ALA A 15 -6.39 16.21 5.00
N HIS A 16 -7.71 16.35 5.15
CA HIS A 16 -8.62 16.70 4.07
C HIS A 16 -8.28 18.09 3.52
N MET A 17 -7.66 18.18 2.35
CA MET A 17 -7.49 19.47 1.67
C MET A 17 -8.83 19.84 1.02
N GLN A 18 -9.55 20.73 1.69
CA GLN A 18 -10.79 21.31 1.18
C GLN A 18 -10.44 22.18 -0.04
N GLY A 19 -10.58 21.60 -1.23
CA GLY A 19 -10.49 22.35 -2.47
C GLY A 19 -11.59 23.39 -2.49
N ASN A 20 -11.23 24.66 -2.70
CA ASN A 20 -12.19 25.72 -3.00
C ASN A 20 -13.06 25.28 -4.18
N LYS A 21 -14.34 25.03 -3.92
CA LYS A 21 -15.36 24.98 -4.98
C LYS A 21 -15.56 26.40 -5.47
N SER A 22 -14.91 26.75 -6.57
CA SER A 22 -15.46 27.75 -7.48
C SER A 22 -16.44 27.04 -8.39
N ASP A 23 -17.73 27.33 -8.18
CA ASP A 23 -18.82 26.89 -9.05
C ASP A 23 -18.65 27.54 -10.43
N GLU A 24 -18.16 26.76 -11.41
CA GLU A 24 -18.35 27.05 -12.83
C GLU A 24 -18.71 25.73 -13.53
N GLU A 25 -19.98 25.63 -13.90
CA GLU A 25 -20.47 24.61 -14.82
C GLU A 25 -19.70 24.68 -16.14
N SER A 26 -19.06 23.58 -16.52
CA SER A 26 -18.91 23.23 -17.93
C SER A 26 -18.97 21.71 -18.07
N ILE A 27 -20.11 21.24 -18.58
CA ILE A 27 -20.25 19.89 -19.12
C ILE A 27 -19.35 19.80 -20.36
N ASP A 28 -18.26 19.06 -20.25
CA ASP A 28 -17.70 18.35 -21.40
C ASP A 28 -17.26 16.96 -20.95
N GLY A 29 -18.04 15.97 -21.38
CA GLY A 29 -17.75 14.57 -21.13
C GLY A 29 -16.64 14.12 -22.07
N SER A 30 -15.40 14.14 -21.60
CA SER A 30 -14.38 13.22 -22.08
C SER A 30 -13.87 12.40 -20.90
N SER A 31 -14.44 11.22 -20.70
CA SER A 31 -13.79 10.17 -19.93
C SER A 31 -12.74 9.51 -20.82
N ASP A 32 -11.73 10.28 -21.21
CA ASP A 32 -10.46 9.73 -21.65
C ASP A 32 -9.84 9.09 -20.40
N GLU A 33 -10.16 7.81 -20.16
CA GLU A 33 -9.37 6.95 -19.30
C GLU A 33 -7.99 6.82 -19.97
N GLU A 34 -7.14 7.84 -19.79
CA GLU A 34 -5.75 7.84 -20.22
C GLU A 34 -5.12 6.52 -19.76
N ALA A 35 -4.21 5.91 -20.52
CA ALA A 35 -3.55 4.70 -20.06
C ALA A 35 -2.72 5.01 -18.80
N PRO A 36 -2.60 4.09 -17.81
CA PRO A 36 -1.75 4.31 -16.65
C PRO A 36 -0.33 4.60 -17.09
N GLN A 37 0.30 5.61 -16.50
CA GLN A 37 1.71 5.87 -16.78
C GLN A 37 2.55 4.68 -16.27
N PRO A 38 3.73 4.42 -16.88
CA PRO A 38 4.59 3.34 -16.42
C PRO A 38 4.90 3.44 -14.92
N GLY A 39 4.56 2.39 -14.17
CA GLY A 39 4.75 2.31 -12.72
C GLY A 39 3.65 2.98 -11.88
N GLU A 40 2.61 3.55 -12.50
CA GLU A 40 1.46 4.09 -11.79
C GLU A 40 0.52 2.97 -11.30
N VAL A 41 0.18 3.01 -10.01
CA VAL A 41 -0.82 2.14 -9.38
C VAL A 41 -2.09 2.95 -9.16
N ARG A 42 -3.15 2.62 -9.91
CA ARG A 42 -4.45 3.30 -9.81
C ARG A 42 -5.26 2.86 -8.59
N MET A 43 -6.30 3.64 -8.30
CA MET A 43 -7.28 3.31 -7.29
C MET A 43 -7.85 1.89 -7.47
N GLY A 44 -7.97 1.15 -6.37
CA GLY A 44 -8.48 -0.22 -6.38
C GLY A 44 -7.55 -1.23 -7.06
N LYS A 45 -6.28 -0.86 -7.28
CA LYS A 45 -5.24 -1.74 -7.84
C LYS A 45 -4.08 -1.89 -6.86
N PHE A 46 -3.34 -2.96 -7.06
CA PHE A 46 -2.01 -3.15 -6.48
C PHE A 46 -1.00 -3.33 -7.61
N GLY A 47 0.25 -3.01 -7.34
CA GLY A 47 1.36 -3.22 -8.24
C GLY A 47 2.60 -3.70 -7.49
N THR A 48 3.45 -4.42 -8.20
CA THR A 48 4.74 -4.87 -7.71
C THR A 48 5.82 -4.48 -8.72
N SER A 49 7.04 -4.36 -8.24
CA SER A 49 8.19 -4.16 -9.11
C SER A 49 9.46 -4.66 -8.46
N LYS A 50 10.46 -4.85 -9.33
CA LYS A 50 11.82 -5.21 -8.97
C LYS A 50 12.75 -4.05 -9.25
N GLY A 51 13.20 -3.36 -8.20
CA GLY A 51 14.13 -2.24 -8.27
C GLY A 51 13.57 -0.96 -8.90
N ALA A 52 12.57 -1.06 -9.78
CA ALA A 52 11.92 0.06 -10.45
C ALA A 52 11.00 0.86 -9.51
N ARG A 53 10.84 2.16 -9.76
CA ARG A 53 9.93 2.99 -8.98
C ARG A 53 8.48 2.70 -9.41
N ILE A 54 7.62 2.40 -8.44
CA ILE A 54 6.16 2.43 -8.58
C ILE A 54 5.59 3.56 -7.72
N TYR A 55 4.51 4.16 -8.17
CA TYR A 55 3.92 5.33 -7.52
C TYR A 55 2.40 5.37 -7.70
N THR A 56 1.76 6.24 -6.95
CA THR A 56 0.33 6.53 -7.10
C THR A 56 0.09 8.01 -6.87
N THR A 57 -0.96 8.54 -7.51
CA THR A 57 -1.35 9.96 -7.46
C THR A 57 -2.78 10.09 -6.94
N GLY A 58 -3.14 11.28 -6.46
CA GLY A 58 -4.44 11.56 -5.83
C GLY A 58 -4.40 11.22 -4.35
N LEU A 59 -4.56 12.24 -3.49
CA LEU A 59 -4.24 12.16 -2.05
C LEU A 59 -5.46 12.14 -1.12
N ALA A 60 -6.60 12.69 -1.54
CA ALA A 60 -7.52 13.28 -0.57
C ALA A 60 -8.50 12.32 0.13
N THR A 61 -8.74 11.09 -0.39
CA THR A 61 -9.86 10.25 0.10
C THR A 61 -9.51 8.75 0.31
N CYS A 62 -8.22 8.37 0.32
CA CYS A 62 -7.83 6.96 0.11
C CYS A 62 -6.64 6.49 0.96
N ILE A 63 -6.64 5.18 1.28
CA ILE A 63 -5.57 4.46 1.96
C ILE A 63 -4.48 4.03 0.96
N ARG A 64 -3.21 4.18 1.34
CA ARG A 64 -2.07 3.70 0.55
C ARG A 64 -1.16 2.83 1.40
N VAL A 65 -0.78 1.69 0.85
CA VAL A 65 0.17 0.78 1.50
C VAL A 65 1.36 0.61 0.59
N ALA A 66 2.53 1.05 1.05
CA ALA A 66 3.80 0.86 0.36
C ALA A 66 4.69 -0.05 1.22
N VAL A 67 5.26 -1.08 0.60
CA VAL A 67 6.21 -1.99 1.25
C VAL A 67 7.46 -2.06 0.40
N THR A 68 8.62 -1.94 1.04
CA THR A 68 9.92 -2.18 0.39
C THR A 68 10.69 -3.24 1.17
N GLY A 69 11.45 -4.05 0.44
CA GLY A 69 12.27 -5.09 1.01
C GLY A 69 13.57 -5.28 0.27
N ARG A 70 14.31 -6.33 0.63
CA ARG A 70 15.50 -6.80 -0.08
C ARG A 70 15.64 -8.31 0.06
N TYR A 71 16.24 -8.94 -0.95
CA TYR A 71 16.66 -10.33 -0.87
C TYR A 71 18.11 -10.40 -0.39
N PRO A 72 18.38 -10.93 0.82
CA PRO A 72 19.75 -11.09 1.30
C PRO A 72 20.51 -12.07 0.42
N ASN A 73 21.80 -11.82 0.21
CA ASN A 73 22.73 -12.67 -0.54
C ASN A 73 22.46 -12.82 -2.06
N GLY A 74 21.54 -12.03 -2.64
CA GLY A 74 21.30 -12.02 -4.09
C GLY A 74 20.75 -13.32 -4.69
N GLY A 75 20.34 -14.28 -3.84
CA GLY A 75 19.91 -15.62 -4.26
C GLY A 75 18.52 -15.67 -4.89
N PHE A 76 17.69 -14.66 -4.65
CA PHE A 76 16.35 -14.53 -5.25
C PHE A 76 16.21 -13.19 -5.96
N ASN A 77 15.62 -13.25 -7.15
CA ASN A 77 15.53 -12.14 -8.08
C ASN A 77 14.06 -11.73 -8.31
N GLY A 78 13.32 -11.59 -7.20
CA GLY A 78 11.88 -11.27 -7.18
C GLY A 78 11.58 -9.80 -6.99
N ASP A 79 10.28 -9.47 -6.94
CA ASP A 79 9.81 -8.12 -6.64
C ASP A 79 10.16 -7.73 -5.20
N ASP A 80 10.61 -6.49 -5.03
CA ASP A 80 11.10 -5.92 -3.77
C ASP A 80 10.36 -4.64 -3.37
N ARG A 81 9.42 -4.19 -4.21
CA ARG A 81 8.58 -3.00 -4.00
C ARG A 81 7.14 -3.33 -4.29
N PHE A 82 6.27 -3.02 -3.35
CA PHE A 82 4.84 -3.33 -3.39
C PHE A 82 4.06 -2.05 -3.06
N LEU A 83 3.00 -1.78 -3.83
CA LEU A 83 2.15 -0.62 -3.62
C LEU A 83 0.70 -0.99 -3.87
N ALA A 84 -0.18 -0.64 -2.94
CA ALA A 84 -1.63 -0.70 -3.12
C ALA A 84 -2.25 0.67 -2.89
N HIS A 85 -3.21 1.02 -3.75
CA HIS A 85 -4.03 2.23 -3.62
C HIS A 85 -5.50 1.82 -3.43
N ILE A 86 -6.03 2.09 -2.25
CA ILE A 86 -7.27 1.50 -1.74
C ILE A 86 -8.17 2.64 -1.26
N ALA A 87 -9.46 2.55 -1.54
CA ALA A 87 -10.46 3.49 -1.00
C ALA A 87 -11.58 2.65 -0.43
N GLU A 88 -11.77 2.74 0.88
CA GLU A 88 -12.85 2.07 1.61
C GLU A 88 -12.89 0.54 1.43
N SER A 89 -13.96 -0.07 1.95
CA SER A 89 -14.21 -1.51 1.94
C SER A 89 -14.33 -2.13 0.54
N LYS A 90 -14.66 -1.35 -0.50
CA LYS A 90 -14.84 -1.82 -1.88
C LYS A 90 -13.54 -2.31 -2.56
N HIS A 91 -12.37 -1.93 -2.05
CA HIS A 91 -11.07 -2.26 -2.66
C HIS A 91 -10.29 -3.36 -1.91
N LYS A 92 -10.97 -4.20 -1.12
CA LYS A 92 -10.37 -5.34 -0.40
C LYS A 92 -9.55 -6.29 -1.29
N ALA A 93 -9.92 -6.46 -2.55
CA ALA A 93 -9.17 -7.29 -3.50
C ALA A 93 -7.75 -6.76 -3.78
N ALA A 94 -7.56 -5.43 -3.83
CA ALA A 94 -6.24 -4.83 -4.02
C ALA A 94 -5.35 -5.03 -2.78
N LEU A 95 -5.93 -4.89 -1.59
CA LEU A 95 -5.23 -5.20 -0.33
C LEU A 95 -4.81 -6.66 -0.29
N GLN A 96 -5.72 -7.58 -0.61
CA GLN A 96 -5.42 -9.01 -0.61
C GLN A 96 -4.34 -9.35 -1.63
N GLY A 97 -4.39 -8.78 -2.84
CA GLY A 97 -3.36 -8.99 -3.85
C GLY A 97 -1.97 -8.53 -3.39
N LEU A 98 -1.87 -7.42 -2.67
CA LEU A 98 -0.63 -6.97 -2.05
C LEU A 98 -0.14 -7.96 -0.97
N ILE A 99 -1.03 -8.42 -0.09
CA ILE A 99 -0.70 -9.39 0.98
C ILE A 99 -0.18 -10.69 0.37
N ASP A 100 -0.88 -11.24 -0.63
CA ASP A 100 -0.49 -12.49 -1.28
C ASP A 100 0.85 -12.35 -2.01
N ALA A 101 1.09 -11.21 -2.66
CA ALA A 101 2.36 -10.93 -3.32
C ALA A 101 3.50 -10.81 -2.30
N LEU A 102 3.27 -10.13 -1.18
CA LEU A 102 4.25 -9.99 -0.11
C LEU A 102 4.55 -11.33 0.56
N GLU A 103 3.53 -12.14 0.85
CA GLU A 103 3.71 -13.48 1.43
C GLU A 103 4.56 -14.38 0.52
N ARG A 104 4.24 -14.41 -0.79
CA ARG A 104 5.06 -15.14 -1.78
C ARG A 104 6.49 -14.63 -1.83
N ALA A 105 6.68 -13.31 -1.87
CA ALA A 105 8.00 -12.70 -1.93
C ALA A 105 8.84 -13.05 -0.69
N LYS A 106 8.22 -13.01 0.50
CA LYS A 106 8.85 -13.43 1.75
C LYS A 106 9.16 -14.91 1.78
N GLY A 107 8.28 -15.78 1.27
CA GLY A 107 8.55 -17.22 1.11
C GLY A 107 9.84 -17.47 0.31
N ASN A 108 10.10 -16.61 -0.67
CA ASN A 108 11.32 -16.59 -1.47
C ASN A 108 12.50 -15.85 -0.82
N GLY A 109 12.42 -15.45 0.45
CA GLY A 109 13.52 -14.87 1.20
C GLY A 109 13.54 -13.34 1.26
N LEU A 110 12.46 -12.65 0.86
CA LEU A 110 12.38 -11.20 1.00
C LEU A 110 12.43 -10.81 2.48
N GLN A 111 13.41 -9.99 2.85
CA GLN A 111 13.43 -9.26 4.10
C GLN A 111 12.72 -7.92 3.91
N VAL A 112 11.64 -7.68 4.65
CA VAL A 112 10.95 -6.38 4.62
C VAL A 112 11.82 -5.33 5.33
N LEU A 113 11.99 -4.18 4.70
CA LEU A 113 12.80 -3.06 5.21
C LEU A 113 11.94 -1.93 5.76
N GLU A 114 10.92 -1.55 4.99
CA GLU A 114 10.05 -0.43 5.34
C GLU A 114 8.62 -0.70 4.90
N VAL A 115 7.68 -0.32 5.77
CA VAL A 115 6.26 -0.31 5.49
C VAL A 115 5.73 1.08 5.81
N VAL A 116 5.09 1.70 4.82
CA VAL A 116 4.40 2.98 4.99
C VAL A 116 2.92 2.74 4.72
N VAL A 117 2.10 3.06 5.71
CA VAL A 117 0.64 3.06 5.58
C VAL A 117 0.16 4.49 5.72
N VAL A 118 -0.44 5.01 4.66
CA VAL A 118 -1.12 6.31 4.66
C VAL A 118 -2.60 6.04 4.82
N ILE A 119 -3.18 6.54 5.91
CA ILE A 119 -4.62 6.47 6.18
C ILE A 119 -5.26 7.84 6.07
N LEU A 120 -6.57 7.86 5.86
CA LEU A 120 -7.34 9.06 6.10
C LEU A 120 -7.43 9.30 7.60
N ALA A 121 -7.23 10.53 8.03
CA ALA A 121 -7.77 10.97 9.30
C ALA A 121 -9.11 11.64 9.02
N ASP A 122 -10.16 11.18 9.67
CA ASP A 122 -11.45 11.86 9.62
C ASP A 122 -11.29 13.30 10.09
N GLY A 123 -12.06 14.21 9.48
CA GLY A 123 -12.32 15.52 10.06
C GLY A 123 -13.17 15.40 11.34
N ASP A 124 -13.80 16.48 11.78
CA ASP A 124 -14.55 16.57 13.05
C ASP A 124 -15.78 15.62 13.21
N SER A 125 -15.96 14.62 12.35
CA SER A 125 -17.02 13.60 12.47
C SER A 125 -16.39 12.20 12.43
N PRO A 126 -16.49 11.40 13.51
CA PRO A 126 -16.01 10.03 13.51
C PRO A 126 -16.84 9.19 12.54
N ASP A 127 -16.21 8.66 11.49
CA ASP A 127 -16.77 7.62 10.63
C ASP A 127 -16.28 6.25 11.13
N SER A 128 -17.13 5.58 11.89
CA SER A 128 -16.81 4.28 12.50
C SER A 128 -16.49 3.20 11.46
N GLU A 129 -17.07 3.26 10.26
CA GLU A 129 -16.78 2.29 9.20
C GLU A 129 -15.38 2.52 8.62
N GLN A 130 -14.99 3.78 8.46
CA GLN A 130 -13.65 4.17 8.04
C GLN A 130 -12.58 3.80 9.07
N ASP A 131 -12.85 4.04 10.36
CA ASP A 131 -11.94 3.68 11.45
C ASP A 131 -11.74 2.16 11.60
N GLU A 132 -12.82 1.38 11.48
CA GLU A 132 -12.74 -0.08 11.49
C GLU A 132 -11.91 -0.57 10.31
N PHE A 133 -12.15 -0.02 9.12
CA PHE A 133 -11.40 -0.38 7.92
C PHE A 133 -9.91 0.01 8.00
N ASN A 134 -9.61 1.21 8.48
CA ASN A 134 -8.24 1.65 8.75
C ASN A 134 -7.52 0.67 9.70
N SER A 135 -8.18 0.29 10.79
CA SER A 135 -7.67 -0.66 11.76
C SER A 135 -7.46 -2.05 11.16
N GLU A 136 -8.39 -2.53 10.32
CA GLU A 136 -8.29 -3.80 9.60
C GLU A 136 -7.02 -3.82 8.71
N VAL A 137 -6.79 -2.76 7.92
CA VAL A 137 -5.64 -2.64 7.03
C VAL A 137 -4.33 -2.64 7.83
N ILE A 138 -4.24 -1.80 8.86
CA ILE A 138 -3.04 -1.68 9.69
C ILE A 138 -2.68 -3.01 10.33
N ASN A 139 -3.66 -3.70 10.89
CA ASN A 139 -3.46 -4.99 11.54
C ASN A 139 -2.96 -6.05 10.56
N LYS A 140 -3.63 -6.19 9.41
CA LYS A 140 -3.24 -7.18 8.39
C LYS A 140 -1.82 -6.95 7.87
N ILE A 141 -1.48 -5.71 7.54
CA ILE A 141 -0.15 -5.36 7.03
C ILE A 141 0.92 -5.51 8.10
N SER A 142 0.64 -5.11 9.34
CA SER A 142 1.59 -5.27 10.45
C SER A 142 1.88 -6.74 10.74
N VAL A 143 0.85 -7.59 10.73
CA VAL A 143 1.00 -9.03 10.89
C VAL A 143 1.83 -9.61 9.75
N GLU A 144 1.45 -9.33 8.50
CA GLU A 144 2.16 -9.92 7.36
C GLU A 144 3.59 -9.41 7.25
N ALA A 145 3.85 -8.11 7.40
CA ALA A 145 5.22 -7.58 7.32
C ALA A 145 6.16 -8.16 8.39
N ASN A 146 5.66 -8.42 9.61
CA ASN A 146 6.46 -8.92 10.72
C ASN A 146 6.46 -10.46 10.86
N LYS A 147 5.65 -11.17 10.07
CA LYS A 147 5.59 -12.64 10.10
C LYS A 147 6.93 -13.25 9.72
N ARG A 148 7.60 -13.88 10.68
CA ARG A 148 8.85 -14.64 10.46
C ARG A 148 8.54 -15.91 9.67
N ILE A 149 9.32 -16.17 8.64
CA ILE A 149 9.28 -17.44 7.91
C ILE A 149 10.39 -18.31 8.45
N ASN A 150 10.01 -19.37 9.15
CA ASN A 150 10.95 -20.40 9.58
C ASN A 150 11.24 -21.26 8.35
N TYR A 151 12.45 -21.14 7.80
CA TYR A 151 12.93 -22.10 6.82
C TYR A 151 13.19 -23.42 7.55
N ALA A 152 12.46 -24.47 7.17
CA ALA A 152 12.88 -25.83 7.49
C ALA A 152 14.19 -26.06 6.73
N ALA A 153 15.29 -26.25 7.46
CA ALA A 153 16.53 -26.74 6.88
C ALA A 153 16.29 -28.20 6.47
N GLU A 154 16.14 -28.45 5.17
CA GLU A 154 16.30 -29.78 4.58
C GLU A 154 17.78 -30.10 4.38
#